data_AF-A0A3B8XIT3-F1
#
_entry.id   AF-A0A3B8XIT3-F1
#
_cell.length_a   1.000
_cell.length_b   1.000
_cell.length_c   1.000
_cell.angle_alpha   90.00
_cell.angle_beta   90.00
_cell.angle_gamma   90.00
#
_symmetry.space_group_name_H-M   'P 1'
#
loop_
_entity.id
_entity.type
_entity.pdbx_description
1 polymer ?
#
loop_
_entity_poly.entity_id
_entity_poly.type
_entity_poly.pdbx_seq_one_letter_code
_entity_poly.pdbx_strand_id
1 'polypeptide(L)'
;MFKKILIANRGEIACRVMKTAKKMGIATVAVYSDADKDALHVEMADEAVHIGAAAASESYLVIDKIIAACKQTGAEAVHPGYGFLSENARFAQALKDNGIAFIGPNIKAVEVMGDKIESKKFADAAGVNTVPGYLGVIKDAEEAVKIANEIGYPVMIKASAGGGGKGMRIAWSEKEVADGFTSSMSEAKSSFGDDRVFIEKFVTQPRHIEIQVLGD
;
A
#
# COMPACT_ATOMS: atom_id res chain seq x y z
N MET A 1 -24.03 -12.96 -1.39
CA MET A 1 -22.70 -13.59 -1.56
C MET A 1 -22.36 -13.54 -3.03
N PHE A 2 -21.13 -13.18 -3.39
CA PHE A 2 -20.74 -13.02 -4.80
C PHE A 2 -20.71 -14.36 -5.52
N LYS A 3 -21.06 -14.37 -6.80
CA LYS A 3 -20.98 -15.54 -7.69
C LYS A 3 -19.62 -15.64 -8.37
N LYS A 4 -19.02 -14.49 -8.71
CA LYS A 4 -17.72 -14.42 -9.39
C LYS A 4 -16.90 -13.25 -8.85
N ILE A 5 -15.64 -13.50 -8.53
CA ILE A 5 -14.68 -12.48 -8.11
C ILE A 5 -13.45 -12.50 -9.01
N LEU A 6 -12.84 -11.33 -9.20
CA LEU A 6 -11.54 -11.18 -9.84
C LEU A 6 -10.49 -10.96 -8.76
N ILE A 7 -9.34 -11.62 -8.90
CA ILE A 7 -8.20 -11.42 -8.01
C ILE A 7 -7.22 -10.50 -8.72
N ALA A 8 -7.14 -9.23 -8.30
CA ALA A 8 -6.26 -8.22 -8.90
C ALA A 8 -4.83 -8.33 -8.34
N ASN A 9 -4.26 -9.52 -8.44
CA ASN A 9 -2.93 -9.86 -7.94
C ASN A 9 -2.38 -11.09 -8.68
N ARG A 10 -1.17 -11.54 -8.32
CA ARG A 10 -0.47 -12.68 -8.94
C ARG A 10 0.17 -13.60 -7.90
N GLY A 11 0.62 -14.76 -8.35
CA GLY A 11 1.44 -15.65 -7.54
C GLY A 11 0.69 -16.21 -6.33
N GLU A 12 1.40 -16.37 -5.21
CA GLU A 12 0.89 -17.13 -4.06
C GLU A 12 -0.40 -16.54 -3.48
N ILE A 13 -0.51 -15.22 -3.37
CA ILE A 13 -1.67 -14.57 -2.76
C ILE A 13 -2.91 -14.74 -3.62
N ALA A 14 -2.75 -14.72 -4.95
CA ALA A 14 -3.84 -15.02 -5.87
C ALA A 14 -4.33 -16.47 -5.69
N CYS A 15 -3.39 -17.43 -5.64
CA CYS A 15 -3.70 -18.82 -5.36
C CYS A 15 -4.39 -19.01 -3.99
N ARG A 16 -3.95 -18.28 -2.95
CA ARG A 16 -4.50 -18.34 -1.59
C ARG A 16 -5.95 -17.88 -1.55
N VAL A 17 -6.27 -16.78 -2.23
CA VAL A 17 -7.64 -16.24 -2.34
C VAL A 17 -8.52 -17.20 -3.13
N MET A 18 -8.05 -17.67 -4.29
CA MET A 18 -8.79 -18.61 -5.15
C MET A 18 -9.12 -19.91 -4.42
N LYS A 19 -8.19 -20.46 -3.62
CA LYS A 19 -8.45 -21.65 -2.79
C LYS A 19 -9.62 -21.45 -1.82
N THR A 20 -9.78 -20.26 -1.23
CA THR A 20 -10.92 -19.96 -0.35
C THR A 20 -12.20 -19.76 -1.16
N ALA A 21 -12.15 -18.97 -2.24
CA ALA A 21 -13.31 -18.73 -3.11
C ALA A 21 -13.89 -20.05 -3.65
N LYS A 22 -13.04 -20.97 -4.11
CA LYS A 22 -13.43 -22.30 -4.60
C LYS A 22 -14.12 -23.15 -3.52
N LYS A 23 -13.63 -23.13 -2.28
CA LYS A 23 -14.29 -23.80 -1.14
C LYS A 23 -15.67 -23.22 -0.84
N MET A 24 -15.89 -21.94 -1.15
CA MET A 24 -17.16 -21.23 -0.98
C MET A 24 -18.09 -21.34 -2.19
N GLY A 25 -17.66 -22.01 -3.27
CA GLY A 25 -18.44 -22.11 -4.52
C GLY A 25 -18.48 -20.81 -5.32
N ILE A 26 -17.51 -19.91 -5.12
CA ILE A 26 -17.38 -18.64 -5.84
C ILE A 26 -16.42 -18.83 -7.02
N ALA A 27 -16.85 -18.48 -8.23
CA ALA A 27 -16.02 -18.52 -9.43
C ALA A 27 -14.92 -17.44 -9.38
N THR A 28 -13.77 -17.73 -9.97
CA THR A 28 -12.57 -16.93 -9.84
C THR A 28 -12.00 -16.53 -11.19
N VAL A 29 -11.58 -15.27 -11.29
CA VAL A 29 -10.89 -14.71 -12.45
C VAL A 29 -9.46 -14.33 -12.05
N ALA A 30 -8.47 -14.88 -12.75
CA ALA A 30 -7.09 -14.42 -12.69
C ALA A 30 -6.87 -13.26 -13.68
N VAL A 31 -5.99 -12.34 -13.31
CA VAL A 31 -5.35 -11.44 -14.29
C VAL A 31 -3.87 -11.80 -14.41
N TYR A 32 -3.29 -11.60 -15.59
CA TYR A 32 -1.88 -11.91 -15.82
C TYR A 32 -1.19 -10.99 -16.83
N SER A 33 0.10 -10.76 -16.59
CA SER A 33 1.00 -10.09 -17.54
C SER A 33 1.65 -11.09 -18.49
N ASP A 34 2.35 -10.62 -19.54
CA ASP A 34 3.14 -11.48 -20.43
C ASP A 34 4.10 -12.42 -19.69
N ALA A 35 4.72 -11.94 -18.60
CA ALA A 35 5.66 -12.74 -17.80
C ALA A 35 4.97 -13.82 -16.95
N ASP A 36 3.66 -13.71 -16.75
CA ASP A 36 2.90 -14.58 -15.85
C ASP A 36 1.95 -15.53 -16.58
N LYS A 37 2.04 -15.60 -17.93
CA LYS A 37 1.13 -16.39 -18.76
C LYS A 37 0.99 -17.85 -18.30
N ASP A 38 2.10 -18.45 -17.90
CA ASP A 38 2.17 -19.85 -17.46
C ASP A 38 2.25 -19.98 -15.92
N ALA A 39 1.88 -18.93 -15.18
CA ALA A 39 1.93 -18.93 -13.73
C ALA A 39 0.81 -19.78 -13.11
N LEU A 40 1.10 -20.39 -11.95
CA LEU A 40 0.16 -21.28 -11.26
C LEU A 40 -1.20 -20.60 -10.94
N HIS A 41 -1.23 -19.31 -10.62
CA HIS A 41 -2.50 -18.63 -10.32
C HIS A 41 -3.39 -18.48 -11.56
N VAL A 42 -2.80 -18.48 -12.76
CA VAL A 42 -3.53 -18.47 -14.04
C VAL A 42 -4.16 -19.83 -14.29
N GLU A 43 -3.40 -20.91 -14.10
CA GLU A 43 -3.88 -22.29 -14.24
C GLU A 43 -4.98 -22.64 -13.22
N MET A 44 -4.89 -22.08 -12.00
CA MET A 44 -5.83 -22.37 -10.92
C MET A 44 -7.20 -21.70 -11.06
N ALA A 45 -7.31 -20.61 -11.82
CA ALA A 45 -8.54 -19.84 -11.93
C ALA A 45 -9.53 -20.47 -12.90
N ASP A 46 -10.82 -20.18 -12.73
CA ASP A 46 -11.87 -20.66 -13.64
C ASP A 46 -11.82 -19.92 -14.99
N GLU A 47 -11.33 -18.69 -14.98
CA GLU A 47 -11.14 -17.83 -16.14
C GLU A 47 -9.89 -16.94 -15.93
N ALA A 48 -9.19 -16.58 -17.00
CA ALA A 48 -8.01 -15.70 -16.91
C ALA A 48 -7.98 -14.64 -18.01
N VAL A 49 -7.60 -13.42 -17.65
CA VAL A 49 -7.54 -12.27 -18.57
C VAL A 49 -6.12 -11.71 -18.64
N HIS A 50 -5.60 -11.58 -19.86
CA HIS A 50 -4.33 -10.90 -20.10
C HIS A 50 -4.49 -9.39 -19.92
N ILE A 51 -3.60 -8.78 -19.14
CA ILE A 51 -3.63 -7.36 -18.80
C ILE A 51 -2.37 -6.61 -19.26
N GLY A 52 -1.57 -7.18 -20.16
CA GLY A 52 -0.49 -6.48 -20.85
C GLY A 52 0.92 -6.91 -20.47
N ALA A 53 1.88 -6.00 -20.66
CA ALA A 53 3.31 -6.29 -20.62
C ALA A 53 3.82 -6.71 -19.24
N ALA A 54 4.99 -7.34 -19.23
CA ALA A 54 5.64 -7.88 -18.03
C ALA A 54 5.83 -6.85 -16.91
N ALA A 55 6.07 -5.57 -17.24
CA ALA A 55 6.22 -4.52 -16.23
C ALA A 55 4.89 -4.27 -15.51
N ALA A 56 4.90 -4.26 -14.18
CA ALA A 56 3.69 -4.04 -13.37
C ALA A 56 3.02 -2.68 -13.65
N SER A 57 3.82 -1.65 -13.95
CA SER A 57 3.36 -0.31 -14.38
C SER A 57 2.56 -0.34 -15.68
N GLU A 58 2.72 -1.38 -16.48
CA GLU A 58 2.02 -1.60 -17.75
C GLU A 58 0.97 -2.70 -17.64
N SER A 59 0.78 -3.32 -16.48
CA SER A 59 -0.18 -4.40 -16.23
C SER A 59 -0.91 -4.25 -14.89
N TYR A 60 -0.42 -4.86 -13.82
CA TYR A 60 -1.10 -4.96 -12.52
C TYR A 60 -1.39 -3.62 -11.82
N LEU A 61 -0.64 -2.58 -12.15
CA LEU A 61 -0.83 -1.22 -11.60
C LEU A 61 -1.76 -0.35 -12.48
N VAL A 62 -2.23 -0.87 -13.61
CA VAL A 62 -3.10 -0.11 -14.52
C VAL A 62 -4.55 -0.37 -14.18
N ILE A 63 -5.15 0.53 -13.40
CA ILE A 63 -6.53 0.45 -12.91
C ILE A 63 -7.52 0.14 -14.04
N ASP A 64 -7.43 0.85 -15.17
CA ASP A 64 -8.37 0.68 -16.29
C ASP A 64 -8.37 -0.74 -16.86
N LYS A 65 -7.22 -1.42 -16.86
CA LYS A 65 -7.13 -2.80 -17.33
C LYS A 65 -7.81 -3.78 -16.39
N ILE A 66 -7.72 -3.54 -15.08
CA ILE A 66 -8.42 -4.36 -14.08
C ILE A 66 -9.93 -4.14 -14.18
N ILE A 67 -10.38 -2.90 -14.34
CA ILE A 67 -11.80 -2.59 -14.56
C ILE A 67 -12.32 -3.23 -15.85
N ALA A 68 -11.54 -3.17 -16.93
CA ALA A 68 -11.89 -3.82 -18.20
C ALA A 68 -12.01 -5.34 -18.04
N ALA A 69 -11.08 -5.99 -17.31
CA ALA A 69 -11.14 -7.42 -17.03
C ALA A 69 -12.38 -7.79 -16.19
N CYS A 70 -12.77 -6.96 -15.20
CA CYS A 70 -14.00 -7.17 -14.44
C CYS A 70 -15.24 -7.11 -15.35
N LYS A 71 -15.31 -6.10 -16.23
CA LYS A 71 -16.41 -5.94 -17.18
C LYS A 71 -16.50 -7.08 -18.19
N GLN A 72 -15.36 -7.53 -18.71
CA GLN A 72 -15.28 -8.65 -19.66
C GLN A 72 -15.82 -9.94 -19.05
N THR A 73 -15.48 -10.22 -17.79
CA THR A 73 -15.77 -11.51 -17.15
C THR A 73 -17.05 -11.52 -16.32
N GLY A 74 -17.63 -10.35 -16.05
CA GLY A 74 -18.77 -10.18 -15.16
C GLY A 74 -18.44 -10.42 -13.69
N ALA A 75 -17.19 -10.15 -13.27
CA ALA A 75 -16.82 -10.25 -11.86
C ALA A 75 -17.55 -9.17 -11.04
N GLU A 76 -18.19 -9.58 -9.95
CA GLU A 76 -19.01 -8.71 -9.09
C GLU A 76 -18.17 -8.00 -8.03
N ALA A 77 -17.00 -8.55 -7.71
CA ALA A 77 -16.09 -8.01 -6.73
C ALA A 77 -14.63 -8.27 -7.09
N VAL A 78 -13.73 -7.45 -6.53
CA VAL A 78 -12.28 -7.62 -6.65
C VAL A 78 -11.65 -7.85 -5.29
N HIS A 79 -10.86 -8.91 -5.20
CA HIS A 79 -9.93 -9.11 -4.09
C HIS A 79 -8.54 -8.60 -4.51
N PRO A 80 -7.98 -7.58 -3.86
CA PRO A 80 -6.71 -7.00 -4.30
C PRO A 80 -5.47 -7.74 -3.78
N GLY A 81 -5.63 -8.63 -2.80
CA GLY A 81 -4.49 -9.31 -2.16
C GLY A 81 -3.69 -8.31 -1.32
N TYR A 82 -2.36 -8.34 -1.44
CA TYR A 82 -1.45 -7.36 -0.86
C TYR A 82 -0.51 -6.77 -1.92
N GLY A 83 0.07 -5.59 -1.66
CA GLY A 83 0.85 -4.87 -2.67
C GLY A 83 -0.01 -4.40 -3.85
N PHE A 84 0.64 -4.03 -4.96
CA PHE A 84 -0.02 -3.46 -6.15
C PHE A 84 -1.06 -2.39 -5.81
N LEU A 85 -2.34 -2.64 -6.08
CA LEU A 85 -3.43 -1.70 -5.90
C LEU A 85 -4.22 -1.90 -4.59
N SER A 86 -3.78 -2.80 -3.69
CA SER A 86 -4.50 -3.13 -2.46
C SER A 86 -4.68 -1.98 -1.48
N GLU A 87 -3.77 -1.02 -1.47
CA GLU A 87 -3.82 0.18 -0.62
C GLU A 87 -4.06 1.45 -1.46
N ASN A 88 -4.53 1.30 -2.70
CA ASN A 88 -4.74 2.42 -3.60
C ASN A 88 -6.18 2.93 -3.53
N ALA A 89 -6.40 4.09 -2.90
CA ALA A 89 -7.73 4.67 -2.75
C ALA A 89 -8.41 4.99 -4.10
N ARG A 90 -7.64 5.38 -5.12
CA ARG A 90 -8.17 5.63 -6.48
C ARG A 90 -8.69 4.35 -7.12
N PHE A 91 -8.04 3.22 -6.88
CA PHE A 91 -8.52 1.92 -7.34
C PHE A 91 -9.83 1.51 -6.66
N ALA A 92 -9.90 1.63 -5.34
CA ALA A 92 -11.14 1.36 -4.59
C ALA A 92 -12.30 2.25 -5.05
N GLN A 93 -12.03 3.53 -5.32
CA GLN A 93 -13.01 4.47 -5.88
C GLN A 93 -13.43 4.07 -7.32
N ALA A 94 -12.47 3.73 -8.19
CA ALA A 94 -12.76 3.31 -9.56
C ALA A 94 -13.63 2.04 -9.60
N LEU A 95 -13.41 1.07 -8.69
CA LEU A 95 -14.28 -0.10 -8.57
C LEU A 95 -15.71 0.30 -8.19
N LYS A 96 -15.85 1.16 -7.17
CA LYS A 96 -17.15 1.69 -6.73
C LYS A 96 -17.89 2.41 -7.86
N ASP A 97 -17.20 3.26 -8.62
CA ASP A 97 -17.78 4.02 -9.73
C ASP A 97 -18.26 3.11 -10.89
N ASN A 98 -17.71 1.89 -10.96
CA ASN A 98 -18.11 0.87 -11.93
C ASN A 98 -19.05 -0.21 -11.34
N GLY A 99 -19.55 -0.01 -10.12
CA GLY A 99 -20.46 -0.95 -9.46
C GLY A 99 -19.83 -2.29 -9.08
N ILE A 100 -18.50 -2.34 -8.94
CA ILE A 100 -17.74 -3.53 -8.57
C ILE A 100 -17.35 -3.40 -7.09
N ALA A 101 -17.63 -4.42 -6.29
CA ALA A 101 -17.30 -4.38 -4.87
C ALA A 101 -15.79 -4.54 -4.63
N PHE A 102 -15.23 -3.71 -3.76
CA PHE A 102 -13.85 -3.87 -3.28
C PHE A 102 -13.85 -4.77 -2.04
N ILE A 103 -13.17 -5.93 -2.12
CA ILE A 103 -13.00 -6.83 -0.97
C ILE A 103 -11.83 -6.32 -0.13
N GLY A 104 -12.13 -5.33 0.70
CA GLY A 104 -11.20 -4.64 1.58
C GLY A 104 -11.96 -3.64 2.45
N PRO A 105 -11.26 -2.76 3.18
CA PRO A 105 -11.91 -1.74 3.99
C PRO A 105 -12.58 -0.67 3.10
N ASN A 106 -13.39 0.19 3.71
CA ASN A 106 -14.01 1.30 2.99
C ASN A 106 -12.95 2.29 2.43
N ILE A 107 -13.32 3.06 1.41
CA ILE A 107 -12.40 3.97 0.69
C ILE A 107 -11.71 4.96 1.64
N LYS A 108 -12.44 5.52 2.61
CA LYS A 108 -11.88 6.44 3.60
C LYS A 108 -10.78 5.79 4.43
N ALA A 109 -10.97 4.53 4.83
CA ALA A 109 -9.96 3.79 5.56
C ALA A 109 -8.73 3.50 4.69
N VAL A 110 -8.90 3.14 3.40
CA VAL A 110 -7.78 2.99 2.46
C VAL A 110 -7.00 4.31 2.31
N GLU A 111 -7.70 5.44 2.17
CA GLU A 111 -7.12 6.77 2.02
C GLU A 111 -6.33 7.19 3.27
N VAL A 112 -6.97 7.14 4.45
CA VAL A 112 -6.35 7.57 5.71
C VAL A 112 -5.16 6.69 6.08
N MET A 113 -5.25 5.38 5.86
CA MET A 113 -4.18 4.44 6.22
C MET A 113 -3.03 4.41 5.21
N GLY A 114 -3.25 4.87 3.97
CA GLY A 114 -2.22 4.96 2.94
C GLY A 114 -1.22 6.12 3.12
N ASP A 115 -1.56 7.12 3.95
CA ASP A 115 -0.68 8.22 4.30
C ASP A 115 -0.20 8.06 5.77
N LYS A 116 1.12 7.95 5.96
CA LYS A 116 1.70 7.74 7.30
C LYS A 116 1.49 8.92 8.25
N ILE A 117 1.36 10.14 7.74
CA ILE A 117 1.09 11.33 8.55
C ILE A 117 -0.37 11.31 8.98
N GLU A 118 -1.30 11.10 8.03
CA GLU A 118 -2.73 11.11 8.35
C GLU A 118 -3.15 9.91 9.21
N SER A 119 -2.61 8.72 8.96
CA SER A 119 -2.85 7.54 9.80
C SER A 119 -2.40 7.76 11.25
N LYS A 120 -1.29 8.47 11.49
CA LYS A 120 -0.82 8.80 12.84
C LYS A 120 -1.72 9.81 13.53
N LYS A 121 -2.12 10.87 12.85
CA LYS A 121 -3.11 11.83 13.38
C LYS A 121 -4.41 11.13 13.75
N PHE A 122 -4.85 10.18 12.93
CA PHE A 122 -6.05 9.39 13.21
C PHE A 122 -5.88 8.47 14.41
N ALA A 123 -4.72 7.81 14.55
CA ALA A 123 -4.38 6.99 15.71
C ALA A 123 -4.34 7.82 17.01
N ASP A 124 -3.71 8.99 16.98
CA ASP A 124 -3.65 9.92 18.12
C ASP A 124 -5.05 10.39 18.53
N ALA A 125 -5.89 10.78 17.56
CA ALA A 125 -7.27 11.18 17.80
C ALA A 125 -8.13 10.04 18.38
N ALA A 126 -7.78 8.79 18.08
CA ALA A 126 -8.41 7.59 18.64
C ALA A 126 -7.83 7.18 20.02
N GLY A 127 -6.86 7.92 20.57
CA GLY A 127 -6.24 7.62 21.86
C GLY A 127 -5.24 6.46 21.80
N VAL A 128 -4.75 6.10 20.62
CA VAL A 128 -3.71 5.10 20.44
C VAL A 128 -2.35 5.75 20.66
N ASN A 129 -1.51 5.16 21.52
CA ASN A 129 -0.15 5.66 21.74
C ASN A 129 0.68 5.52 20.47
N THR A 130 1.20 6.64 19.96
CA THR A 130 2.12 6.68 18.82
C THR A 130 3.54 6.98 19.28
N VAL A 131 4.51 6.71 18.39
CA VAL A 131 5.90 7.09 18.62
C VAL A 131 6.00 8.62 18.56
N PRO A 132 6.64 9.29 19.55
CA PRO A 132 6.83 10.73 19.51
C PRO A 132 7.53 11.17 18.22
N GLY A 133 7.01 12.21 17.58
CA GLY A 133 7.54 12.72 16.33
C GLY A 133 6.84 14.00 15.88
N TYR A 134 7.30 14.53 14.75
CA TYR A 134 6.73 15.69 14.10
C TYR A 134 5.98 15.27 12.85
N LEU A 135 4.67 15.52 12.82
CA LEU A 135 3.74 15.12 11.75
C LEU A 135 3.37 16.28 10.81
N GLY A 136 4.09 17.39 10.88
CA GLY A 136 3.91 18.53 9.99
C GLY A 136 4.77 18.43 8.73
N VAL A 137 4.55 19.34 7.79
CA VAL A 137 5.45 19.53 6.64
C VAL A 137 6.76 20.11 7.14
N ILE A 138 7.88 19.48 6.76
CA ILE A 138 9.24 19.95 7.02
C ILE A 138 9.76 20.57 5.72
N LYS A 139 10.10 21.85 5.74
CA LYS A 139 10.44 22.64 4.55
C LYS A 139 11.85 22.36 4.05
N ASP A 140 12.79 22.21 4.96
CA ASP A 140 14.21 22.11 4.65
C ASP A 140 15.00 21.35 5.73
N ALA A 141 16.28 21.12 5.44
CA ALA A 141 17.20 20.41 6.32
C ALA A 141 17.45 21.16 7.65
N GLU A 142 17.37 22.49 7.68
CA GLU A 142 17.56 23.25 8.91
C GLU A 142 16.37 23.06 9.87
N GLU A 143 15.15 23.10 9.34
CA GLU A 143 13.94 22.79 10.10
C GLU A 143 13.94 21.33 10.58
N ALA A 144 14.39 20.40 9.73
CA ALA A 144 14.57 18.99 10.11
C ALA A 144 15.50 18.82 11.32
N VAL A 145 16.63 19.54 11.35
CA VAL A 145 17.57 19.50 12.47
C VAL A 145 16.95 20.08 13.75
N LYS A 146 16.23 21.21 13.66
CA LYS A 146 15.53 21.79 14.82
C LYS A 146 14.53 20.81 15.43
N ILE A 147 13.70 20.20 14.59
CA ILE A 147 12.73 19.17 15.00
C ILE A 147 13.44 17.97 15.65
N ALA A 148 14.53 17.49 15.06
CA ALA A 148 15.29 16.37 15.60
C ALA A 148 15.91 16.69 16.97
N ASN A 149 16.35 17.93 17.19
CA ASN A 149 16.84 18.40 18.48
C ASN A 149 15.74 18.46 19.55
N GLU A 150 14.52 18.82 19.18
CA GLU A 150 13.36 18.80 20.10
C GLU A 150 12.94 17.37 20.48
N ILE A 151 12.99 16.42 19.54
CA ILE A 151 12.67 15.00 19.78
C ILE A 151 13.82 14.30 20.56
N GLY A 152 15.05 14.69 20.28
CA GLY A 152 16.28 14.10 20.77
C GLY A 152 16.73 12.87 19.98
N TYR A 153 18.04 12.70 19.83
CA TYR A 153 18.66 11.61 19.08
C TYR A 153 18.63 10.24 19.80
N PRO A 154 18.72 9.12 19.06
CA PRO A 154 18.60 9.02 17.61
C PRO A 154 17.16 9.24 17.12
N VAL A 155 17.03 9.71 15.88
CA VAL A 155 15.74 9.90 15.19
C VAL A 155 15.67 9.05 13.92
N MET A 156 14.45 8.83 13.44
CA MET A 156 14.16 8.13 12.19
C MET A 156 13.43 9.09 11.26
N ILE A 157 14.01 9.31 10.09
CA ILE A 157 13.42 10.08 8.98
C ILE A 157 12.67 9.09 8.10
N LYS A 158 11.42 9.41 7.74
CA LYS A 158 10.56 8.53 6.94
C LYS A 158 9.82 9.30 5.86
N ALA A 159 9.75 8.73 4.66
CA ALA A 159 8.85 9.19 3.60
C ALA A 159 7.38 8.97 4.02
N SER A 160 6.55 10.01 3.79
CA SER A 160 5.11 9.98 4.09
C SER A 160 4.38 8.98 3.21
N ALA A 161 4.58 9.10 1.89
CA ALA A 161 4.15 8.10 0.93
C ALA A 161 5.24 7.02 0.79
N GLY A 162 4.85 5.75 0.89
CA GLY A 162 5.74 4.63 0.58
C GLY A 162 5.61 3.44 1.53
N GLY A 163 6.05 2.28 1.04
CA GLY A 163 6.02 1.00 1.75
C GLY A 163 7.25 0.15 1.44
N GLY A 164 7.40 -0.98 2.12
CA GLY A 164 8.50 -1.93 1.87
C GLY A 164 9.89 -1.46 2.30
N GLY A 165 9.96 -0.53 3.26
CA GLY A 165 11.20 -0.07 3.88
C GLY A 165 11.99 1.00 3.11
N LYS A 166 11.50 1.44 1.95
CA LYS A 166 12.12 2.52 1.15
C LYS A 166 11.87 3.90 1.78
N GLY A 167 12.83 4.80 1.63
CA GLY A 167 12.72 6.18 2.14
C GLY A 167 12.77 6.30 3.67
N MET A 168 13.44 5.36 4.37
CA MET A 168 13.66 5.45 5.82
C MET A 168 15.15 5.54 6.14
N ARG A 169 15.53 6.45 7.05
CA ARG A 169 16.93 6.64 7.48
C ARG A 169 17.01 6.93 8.98
N ILE A 170 17.93 6.25 9.65
CA ILE A 170 18.27 6.54 11.06
C ILE A 170 19.32 7.65 11.06
N ALA A 171 19.16 8.62 11.94
CA ALA A 171 20.13 9.67 12.17
C ALA A 171 20.48 9.79 13.66
N TRP A 172 21.78 9.75 13.96
CA TRP A 172 22.35 9.83 15.29
C TRP A 172 22.88 11.23 15.63
N SER A 173 22.93 12.13 14.64
CA SER A 173 23.48 13.48 14.78
C SER A 173 22.78 14.48 13.86
N GLU A 174 22.98 15.77 14.11
CA GLU A 174 22.47 16.86 13.26
C GLU A 174 22.92 16.73 11.81
N LYS A 175 24.19 16.39 11.59
CA LYS A 175 24.75 16.18 10.25
C LYS A 175 24.01 15.05 9.52
N GLU A 176 23.81 13.93 10.20
CA GLU A 176 23.08 12.79 9.61
C GLU A 176 21.62 13.13 9.32
N VAL A 177 20.99 14.04 10.11
CA VAL A 177 19.65 14.52 9.79
C VAL A 177 19.63 15.34 8.51
N ALA A 178 20.55 16.30 8.36
CA ALA A 178 20.60 17.14 7.17
C ALA A 178 20.83 16.31 5.89
N ASP A 179 21.78 15.37 5.93
CA ASP A 179 22.10 14.46 4.83
C ASP A 179 20.94 13.48 4.56
N GLY A 180 20.37 12.93 5.64
CA GLY A 180 19.29 11.96 5.59
C GLY A 180 17.97 12.54 5.09
N PHE A 181 17.67 13.78 5.43
CA PHE A 181 16.47 14.50 4.99
C PHE A 181 16.47 14.69 3.47
N THR A 182 17.55 15.27 2.94
CA THR A 182 17.73 15.54 1.51
C THR A 182 17.64 14.25 0.68
N SER A 183 18.30 13.20 1.17
CA SER A 183 18.27 11.89 0.52
C SER A 183 16.87 11.26 0.55
N SER A 184 16.16 11.39 1.67
CA SER A 184 14.82 10.80 1.84
C SER A 184 13.77 11.49 0.98
N MET A 185 13.80 12.82 0.86
CA MET A 185 12.90 13.53 -0.06
C MET A 185 13.14 13.12 -1.52
N SER A 186 14.40 13.02 -1.93
CA SER A 186 14.77 12.64 -3.31
C SER A 186 14.30 11.23 -3.67
N GLU A 187 14.46 10.29 -2.73
CA GLU A 187 13.99 8.91 -2.88
C GLU A 187 12.46 8.83 -2.88
N ALA A 188 11.80 9.58 -2.00
CA ALA A 188 10.34 9.62 -1.90
C ALA A 188 9.73 10.17 -3.20
N LYS A 189 10.27 11.27 -3.71
CA LYS A 189 9.85 11.87 -4.98
C LYS A 189 10.02 10.94 -6.17
N SER A 190 11.18 10.28 -6.28
CA SER A 190 11.48 9.39 -7.41
C SER A 190 10.70 8.07 -7.35
N SER A 191 10.41 7.56 -6.15
CA SER A 191 9.74 6.26 -5.97
C SER A 191 8.22 6.37 -5.89
N PHE A 192 7.70 7.46 -5.33
CA PHE A 192 6.28 7.59 -4.96
C PHE A 192 5.62 8.87 -5.49
N GLY A 193 6.38 9.81 -6.06
CA GLY A 193 5.84 11.08 -6.58
C GLY A 193 5.42 12.08 -5.49
N ASP A 194 5.76 11.80 -4.23
CA ASP A 194 5.48 12.62 -3.06
C ASP A 194 6.78 12.78 -2.27
N ASP A 195 7.20 14.02 -2.04
CA ASP A 195 8.47 14.37 -1.38
C ASP A 195 8.31 14.66 0.12
N ARG A 196 7.09 14.55 0.67
CA ARG A 196 6.85 14.77 2.10
C ARG A 196 7.58 13.71 2.93
N VAL A 197 8.29 14.18 3.95
CA VAL A 197 8.96 13.35 4.96
C VAL A 197 8.58 13.82 6.36
N PHE A 198 8.66 12.91 7.33
CA PHE A 198 8.43 13.19 8.73
C PHE A 198 9.54 12.57 9.60
N ILE A 199 9.70 13.07 10.82
CA ILE A 199 10.76 12.66 11.75
C ILE A 199 10.11 12.13 13.02
N GLU A 200 10.59 10.97 13.48
CA GLU A 200 10.14 10.36 14.73
C GLU A 200 11.33 9.94 15.60
N LYS A 201 11.06 9.68 16.88
CA LYS A 201 12.04 9.04 17.75
C LYS A 201 12.41 7.65 17.21
N PHE A 202 13.70 7.35 17.13
CA PHE A 202 14.15 5.99 16.84
C PHE A 202 14.18 5.15 18.12
N VAL A 203 13.48 4.02 18.09
CA VAL A 203 13.48 3.03 19.18
C VAL A 203 14.63 2.06 18.89
N THR A 204 15.64 2.01 19.76
CA THR A 204 16.92 1.30 19.51
C THR A 204 16.85 -0.21 19.69
N GLN A 205 15.90 -0.70 20.48
CA GLN A 205 15.69 -2.14 20.70
C GLN A 205 14.20 -2.49 20.56
N PRO A 206 13.60 -2.25 19.38
CA PRO A 206 12.18 -2.46 19.20
C PRO A 206 11.88 -3.95 19.03
N ARG A 207 10.67 -4.33 19.43
CA ARG A 207 10.00 -5.51 18.90
C ARG A 207 8.88 -5.04 17.99
N HIS A 208 8.83 -5.54 16.77
CA HIS A 208 7.69 -5.32 15.88
C HIS A 208 6.56 -6.26 16.30
N ILE A 209 5.46 -5.70 16.76
CA ILE A 209 4.24 -6.42 17.13
C ILE A 209 3.10 -5.82 16.34
N GLU A 210 2.31 -6.68 15.69
CA GLU A 210 1.14 -6.30 14.91
C GLU A 210 -0.08 -7.14 15.32
N ILE A 211 -1.26 -6.55 15.23
CA ILE A 211 -2.51 -7.14 15.69
C ILE A 211 -3.43 -7.30 14.47
N GLN A 212 -3.80 -8.55 14.18
CA GLN A 212 -4.80 -8.83 13.15
C GLN A 212 -6.19 -8.40 13.64
N VAL A 213 -6.91 -7.68 12.80
CA VAL A 213 -8.30 -7.26 13.05
C VAL A 213 -9.23 -7.79 11.96
N LEU A 214 -10.50 -7.95 12.29
CA LEU A 214 -11.61 -8.28 11.39
C LEU A 214 -12.83 -7.46 11.87
N GLY A 215 -13.62 -6.92 10.94
CA GLY A 215 -14.85 -6.18 11.23
C GLY A 215 -15.89 -6.38 10.12
N ASP A 216 -17.18 -6.26 10.47
CA ASP A 216 -18.34 -6.47 9.60
C ASP A 216 -19.28 -5.24 9.51
#